data_AF-A0A7R9JFL6-F1
#
_entry.id   AF-A0A7R9JFL6-F1
#
_cell.length_a   1.000
_cell.length_b   1.000
_cell.length_c   1.000
_cell.angle_alpha   90.00
_cell.angle_beta   90.00
_cell.angle_gamma   90.00
#
_symmetry.space_group_name_H-M   'P 1'
#
loop_
_entity.id
_entity.type
_entity.pdbx_description
1 polymer ?
#
loop_
_entity_poly.entity_id
_entity_poly.type
_entity_poly.pdbx_seq_one_letter_code
_entity_poly.pdbx_strand_id
1 'polypeptide(L)'
;MEAPVCPCNSSDGAVLSQQCYRGVIKVEDAEKTQLDIDSTRALYIPVANRAQILFFCLSDLANIDPMYQYSLEWFVAIFVNSIITTEKS
;
A
#
# COMPACT_ATOMS: atom_id res chain seq x y z
N MET A 1 -9.65 -18.62 -16.84
CA MET A 1 -10.43 -19.29 -15.78
C MET A 1 -9.80 -20.66 -15.52
N GLU A 2 -8.52 -20.65 -15.18
CA GLU A 2 -7.75 -21.86 -14.88
C GLU A 2 -7.15 -21.67 -13.49
N ALA A 3 -7.68 -22.43 -12.54
CA ALA A 3 -7.12 -22.51 -11.19
C ALA A 3 -5.83 -23.36 -11.23
N PRO A 4 -4.82 -23.04 -10.39
CA PRO A 4 -3.56 -23.77 -10.37
C PRO A 4 -3.77 -25.20 -9.85
N VAL A 5 -3.34 -26.18 -10.65
CA VAL A 5 -3.34 -27.59 -10.29
C VAL A 5 -2.20 -27.87 -9.32
N CYS A 6 -2.49 -28.25 -8.09
CA CYS A 6 -1.49 -28.71 -7.12
C CYS A 6 -1.09 -30.16 -7.43
N PRO A 7 0.21 -30.47 -7.65
CA PRO A 7 0.67 -31.84 -7.84
C PRO A 7 1.16 -32.40 -6.50
N CYS A 8 0.40 -33.27 -5.84
CA CYS A 8 1.01 -34.21 -4.90
C CYS A 8 0.22 -35.51 -4.76
N ASN A 9 0.98 -36.60 -4.77
CA ASN A 9 0.65 -38.00 -4.89
C ASN A 9 1.23 -38.73 -3.67
N SER A 10 0.50 -38.84 -2.56
CA SER A 10 0.68 -39.93 -1.56
C SER A 10 -0.39 -39.92 -0.45
N SER A 11 -1.22 -40.97 -0.46
CA SER A 11 -1.77 -41.77 0.67
C SER A 11 -2.50 -41.18 1.90
N ASP A 12 -2.61 -39.88 2.15
CA ASP A 12 -3.44 -39.34 3.26
C ASP A 12 -4.70 -38.62 2.75
N GLY A 13 -5.61 -39.38 2.14
CA GLY A 13 -6.68 -38.86 1.27
C GLY A 13 -7.82 -38.06 1.93
N ALA A 14 -7.96 -38.07 3.26
CA ALA A 14 -9.09 -37.40 3.93
C ALA A 14 -8.74 -36.04 4.57
N VAL A 15 -7.49 -35.85 5.01
CA VAL A 15 -7.06 -34.61 5.70
C VAL A 15 -6.54 -33.56 4.69
N LEU A 16 -5.94 -34.01 3.57
CA LEU A 16 -5.39 -33.12 2.54
C LEU A 16 -6.48 -32.40 1.72
N SER A 17 -7.68 -32.96 1.56
CA SER A 17 -8.80 -32.31 0.88
C SER A 17 -9.37 -31.14 1.69
N GLN A 18 -9.50 -31.30 3.01
CA GLN A 18 -9.93 -30.22 3.91
C GLN A 18 -8.89 -29.10 4.03
N GLN A 19 -7.60 -29.44 4.10
CA GLN A 19 -6.51 -28.45 4.10
C GLN A 19 -6.42 -27.68 2.76
N CYS A 20 -6.57 -28.38 1.63
CA CYS A 20 -6.56 -27.79 0.29
C CYS A 20 -7.77 -26.87 0.08
N TYR A 21 -8.98 -27.31 0.44
CA TYR A 21 -10.20 -26.50 0.36
C TYR A 21 -10.10 -25.23 1.22
N ARG A 22 -9.51 -25.34 2.41
CA ARG A 22 -9.20 -24.18 3.27
C ARG A 22 -8.19 -23.23 2.62
N GLY A 23 -7.25 -23.73 1.84
CA GLY A 23 -6.33 -22.93 1.04
C GLY A 23 -7.07 -22.14 -0.04
N VAL A 24 -7.97 -22.81 -0.78
CA VAL A 24 -8.75 -22.19 -1.87
C VAL A 24 -9.65 -21.06 -1.37
N ILE A 25 -10.40 -21.27 -0.28
CA ILE A 25 -11.24 -20.21 0.33
C ILE A 25 -10.40 -18.98 0.73
N LYS A 26 -9.24 -19.23 1.34
CA LYS A 26 -8.34 -18.13 1.74
C LYS A 26 -7.76 -17.37 0.57
N VAL A 27 -7.54 -18.03 -0.57
CA VAL A 27 -7.07 -17.37 -1.79
C VAL A 27 -8.18 -16.50 -2.37
N GLU A 28 -9.42 -16.99 -2.45
CA GLU A 28 -10.57 -16.21 -2.93
C GLU A 28 -10.84 -14.97 -2.05
N ASP A 29 -10.74 -15.11 -0.73
CA ASP A 29 -10.90 -13.98 0.18
C ASP A 29 -9.72 -13.00 0.11
N ALA A 30 -8.51 -13.49 -0.12
CA ALA A 30 -7.33 -12.65 -0.32
C ALA A 30 -7.42 -11.86 -1.63
N GLU A 31 -7.92 -12.46 -2.71
CA GLU A 31 -8.13 -11.78 -4.00
C GLU A 31 -9.13 -10.63 -3.88
N LYS A 32 -10.27 -10.85 -3.20
CA LYS A 32 -11.24 -9.78 -2.93
C LYS A 32 -10.61 -8.65 -2.12
N THR A 33 -9.87 -9.00 -1.07
CA THR A 33 -9.19 -8.02 -0.22
C THR A 33 -8.12 -7.24 -0.99
N GLN A 34 -7.39 -7.88 -1.91
CA GLN A 34 -6.40 -7.21 -2.76
C GLN A 34 -7.06 -6.18 -3.67
N LEU A 35 -8.20 -6.48 -4.27
CA LEU A 35 -8.94 -5.53 -5.10
C LEU A 35 -9.39 -4.29 -4.31
N ASP A 36 -9.86 -4.48 -3.08
CA ASP A 36 -10.24 -3.39 -2.18
C ASP A 36 -9.04 -2.53 -1.77
N ILE A 37 -7.89 -3.17 -1.50
CA ILE A 37 -6.64 -2.46 -1.19
C ILE A 37 -6.16 -1.66 -2.40
N ASP A 38 -6.16 -2.26 -3.59
CA ASP A 38 -5.65 -1.61 -4.80
C ASP A 38 -6.54 -0.46 -5.26
N SER A 39 -7.86 -0.61 -5.15
CA SER A 39 -8.81 0.49 -5.42
C SER A 39 -8.60 1.66 -4.46
N THR A 40 -8.43 1.38 -3.16
CA THR A 40 -8.14 2.41 -2.16
C THR A 40 -6.78 3.06 -2.40
N ARG A 41 -5.76 2.26 -2.73
CA ARG A 41 -4.41 2.76 -3.05
C ARG A 41 -4.44 3.72 -4.23
N ALA A 42 -5.18 3.40 -5.29
CA ALA A 42 -5.29 4.24 -6.47
C ALA A 42 -5.77 5.67 -6.17
N LEU A 43 -6.65 5.84 -5.17
CA LEU A 43 -7.16 7.14 -4.74
C LEU A 43 -6.07 8.02 -4.11
N TYR A 44 -5.10 7.43 -3.41
CA TYR A 44 -4.05 8.17 -2.72
C TYR A 44 -2.78 8.40 -3.56
N ILE A 45 -2.57 7.65 -4.65
CA ILE A 45 -1.45 7.84 -5.60
C ILE A 45 -1.31 9.30 -6.10
N PRO A 46 -2.36 10.00 -6.57
CA PRO A 46 -2.21 11.37 -7.04
C PRO A 46 -1.82 12.34 -5.93
N VAL A 47 -2.22 12.09 -4.68
CA VAL A 47 -1.84 12.91 -3.52
C VAL A 47 -0.37 12.68 -3.18
N ALA A 48 0.09 11.43 -3.16
CA ALA A 48 1.50 11.08 -2.96
C ALA A 48 2.40 11.72 -4.03
N ASN A 49 1.94 11.73 -5.29
CA ASN A 49 2.65 12.38 -6.40
C ASN A 49 2.77 13.90 -6.25
N ARG A 50 1.85 14.57 -5.56
CA ARG A 50 1.98 16.01 -5.27
C ARG A 50 2.92 16.25 -4.10
N ALA A 51 2.82 15.43 -3.05
CA ALA A 51 3.69 15.51 -1.89
C ALA A 51 5.18 15.31 -2.25
N GLN A 52 5.50 14.36 -3.14
CA GLN A 52 6.88 14.15 -3.59
C GLN A 52 7.46 15.41 -4.26
N ILE A 53 6.68 16.06 -5.14
CA ILE A 53 7.14 17.24 -5.89
C ILE A 53 7.43 18.38 -4.91
N LEU A 54 6.53 18.61 -3.95
CA LEU A 54 6.71 19.63 -2.92
C LEU A 54 7.97 19.38 -2.08
N PHE A 55 8.23 18.13 -1.68
CA PHE A 55 9.44 17.79 -0.92
C PHE A 55 10.73 18.01 -1.73
N PHE A 56 10.74 17.64 -3.01
CA PHE A 56 11.91 17.87 -3.87
C PHE A 56 12.15 19.36 -4.11
N CYS A 57 11.11 20.15 -4.41
CA CYS A 57 11.24 21.60 -4.52
C CYS A 57 11.79 22.24 -3.23
N LEU A 58 11.39 21.72 -2.08
CA LEU A 58 11.86 22.18 -0.78
C LEU A 58 13.33 21.79 -0.52
N SER A 59 13.74 20.61 -0.97
CA SER A 59 15.13 20.16 -0.91
C SER A 59 16.03 20.98 -1.83
N ASP A 60 15.54 21.36 -3.01
CA ASP A 60 16.27 22.20 -3.96
C ASP A 60 16.50 23.63 -3.42
N LEU A 61 15.64 24.11 -2.51
CA LEU A 61 15.78 25.43 -1.89
C LEU A 61 17.03 25.53 -1.00
N ALA A 62 17.48 24.41 -0.42
CA ALA A 62 18.70 24.34 0.37
C ALA A 62 19.98 24.60 -0.47
N ASN A 63 19.91 24.48 -1.80
CA ASN A 63 21.03 24.79 -2.69
C ASN A 63 21.27 26.30 -2.83
N ILE A 64 20.28 27.15 -2.49
CA ILE A 64 20.39 28.60 -2.58
C ILE A 64 21.07 29.16 -1.32
N ASP A 65 20.62 28.73 -0.14
CA ASP A 65 21.23 29.06 1.14
C ASP A 65 21.10 27.87 2.11
N PRO A 66 22.19 27.44 2.78
CA PRO A 66 22.18 26.37 3.78
C PRO A 66 21.16 26.55 4.91
N MET A 67 20.69 27.77 5.17
CA MET A 67 19.67 28.08 6.16
C MET A 67 18.32 27.39 5.87
N TYR A 68 17.99 27.10 4.60
CA TYR A 68 16.72 26.49 4.19
C TYR A 68 16.73 24.95 4.21
N GLN A 69 17.73 24.33 4.85
CA GLN A 69 17.79 22.87 4.97
C GLN A 69 16.81 22.35 6.04
N TYR A 70 15.74 21.70 5.59
CA TYR A 70 14.77 21.03 6.47
C TYR A 70 14.87 19.51 6.37
N SER A 71 14.49 18.82 7.45
CA SER A 71 14.46 17.36 7.47
C SER A 71 13.16 16.79 6.89
N LEU A 72 13.22 15.56 6.41
CA LEU A 72 12.03 14.82 5.96
C LEU A 72 10.99 14.67 7.08
N GLU A 73 11.44 14.43 8.32
CA GLU A 73 10.57 14.29 9.49
C GLU A 73 9.75 15.55 9.75
N TRP A 74 10.38 16.73 9.63
CA TRP A 74 9.70 18.01 9.77
C TRP A 74 8.62 18.21 8.69
N PHE A 75 8.93 17.88 7.43
CA PHE A 75 7.97 17.94 6.33
C PHE A 75 6.76 17.00 6.56
N VAL A 76 7.02 15.77 7.00
CA VAL A 76 5.96 14.78 7.31
C VAL A 76 5.08 15.26 8.46
N ALA A 77 5.66 15.84 9.51
CA ALA A 77 4.88 16.38 10.63
C ALA A 77 3.89 17.46 10.18
N ILE A 78 4.32 18.40 9.33
CA ILE A 78 3.44 19.44 8.77
C ILE A 78 2.36 18.83 7.87
N PHE A 79 2.73 17.87 7.02
CA PHE A 79 1.79 17.20 6.13
C PHE A 79 0.71 16.42 6.89
N VAL A 80 1.06 15.75 7.99
CA VAL A 80 0.09 15.07 8.86
C VAL A 80 -0.79 16.08 9.58
N ASN A 81 -0.22 17.16 10.10
CA ASN A 81 -0.98 18.22 10.77
C ASN A 81 -1.99 18.89 9.85
N SER A 82 -1.66 19.10 8.56
CA SER A 82 -2.59 19.69 7.60
C SER A 82 -3.76 18.77 7.29
N ILE A 83 -3.53 17.45 7.23
CA ILE A 83 -4.61 16.45 7.09
C ILE A 83 -5.55 16.46 8.30
N ILE A 84 -5.01 16.60 9.52
CA ILE A 84 -5.82 16.61 10.75
C ILE A 84 -6.63 17.90 10.89
N THR A 85 -6.04 19.04 10.51
CA THR A 85 -6.61 20.38 10.74
C THR A 85 -7.61 20.79 9.66
N THR A 86 -7.54 20.20 8.47
CA THR A 86 -8.43 20.54 7.35
C THR A 86 -9.83 19.95 7.57
N GLU A 87 -10.86 20.79 7.42
CA GLU A 87 -12.24 20.31 7.42
C GLU A 87 -12.50 19.37 6.25
N LYS A 88 -13.18 18.25 6.50
CA LYS A 88 -13.53 17.29 5.46
C LYS A 88 -14.57 17.95 4.55
N SER A 89 -14.19 18.22 3.31
CA SER A 89 -15.07 18.75 2.25
C SER A 89 -15.88 17.65 1.57
#